data_AF-A0A7X8YP04-F1
#
_entry.id   AF-A0A7X8YP04-F1
#
_cell.length_a   1.000
_cell.length_b   1.000
_cell.length_c   1.000
_cell.angle_alpha   90.00
_cell.angle_beta   90.00
_cell.angle_gamma   90.00
#
_symmetry.space_group_name_H-M   'P 1'
#
loop_
_entity.id
_entity.type
_entity.pdbx_description
1 polymer ?
#
loop_
_entity_poly.entity_id
_entity_poly.type
_entity_poly.pdbx_seq_one_letter_code
_entity_poly.pdbx_strand_id
1 'polypeptide(L)'
;MFPDLNSQEIQLLTSFNMLTPENKREVLDYLKYVSGKQYRSEIYSQVLNNPLLHNGLMQALRMCEREDTGLEEINHKISQLKYMYYNLLEKTNNKYEESFQESRVDDLVKDWACIGFENVLDAVHSRRKDVMARELEEMIEGLIKLTKKDGKRRIIAV
;
A
#
# COMPACT_ATOMS: atom_id res chain seq x y z
N MET A 1 14.47 -25.31 -18.45
CA MET A 1 13.42 -26.17 -19.05
C MET A 1 12.45 -26.47 -17.92
N PHE A 2 11.34 -25.74 -17.84
CA PHE A 2 10.45 -25.61 -16.66
C PHE A 2 10.11 -26.97 -16.01
N PRO A 3 10.80 -27.36 -14.91
CA PRO A 3 10.32 -28.44 -14.05
C PRO A 3 9.33 -27.81 -13.06
N ASP A 4 8.25 -28.52 -12.75
CA ASP A 4 7.20 -28.15 -11.79
C ASP A 4 6.05 -27.27 -12.32
N LEU A 5 5.66 -27.45 -13.60
CA LEU A 5 4.31 -27.03 -14.01
C LEU A 5 3.28 -28.06 -13.53
N ASN A 6 2.28 -27.60 -12.79
CA ASN A 6 1.16 -28.42 -12.36
C ASN A 6 0.16 -28.65 -13.51
N SER A 7 -0.78 -29.57 -13.33
CA SER A 7 -1.75 -29.95 -14.37
C SER A 7 -2.61 -28.78 -14.85
N GLN A 8 -2.92 -27.81 -13.96
CA GLN A 8 -3.71 -26.64 -14.31
C GLN A 8 -2.92 -25.66 -15.18
N GLU A 9 -1.63 -25.48 -14.89
CA GLU A 9 -0.73 -24.61 -15.68
C GLU A 9 -0.49 -25.18 -17.09
N ILE A 10 -0.32 -26.51 -17.20
CA ILE A 10 -0.22 -27.21 -18.48
C ILE A 10 -1.52 -27.03 -19.29
N GLN A 11 -2.68 -27.18 -18.64
CA GLN A 11 -3.97 -26.99 -19.29
C GLN A 11 -4.16 -25.54 -19.76
N LEU A 12 -3.77 -24.55 -18.95
CA LEU A 12 -3.85 -23.14 -19.29
C LEU A 12 -2.98 -22.81 -20.50
N LEU A 13 -1.71 -23.24 -20.51
CA LEU A 13 -0.79 -23.03 -21.63
C LEU A 13 -1.27 -23.71 -22.90
N THR A 14 -1.76 -24.94 -22.80
CA THR A 14 -2.29 -25.70 -23.93
C THR A 14 -3.52 -24.99 -24.52
N SER A 15 -4.45 -24.56 -23.65
CA SER A 15 -5.65 -23.83 -24.05
C SER A 15 -5.31 -22.49 -24.69
N PHE A 16 -4.38 -21.75 -24.09
CA PHE A 16 -3.91 -20.47 -24.62
C PHE A 16 -3.26 -20.62 -25.99
N ASN A 17 -2.45 -21.67 -26.21
CA ASN A 17 -1.76 -21.89 -27.48
C ASN A 17 -2.72 -22.17 -28.65
N MET A 18 -3.87 -22.79 -28.40
CA MET A 18 -4.91 -23.06 -29.40
C MET A 18 -5.70 -21.80 -29.83
N LEU A 19 -5.59 -20.70 -29.10
CA LEU A 19 -6.31 -19.46 -29.40
C LEU A 19 -5.71 -18.71 -30.60
N THR A 20 -6.57 -17.96 -31.30
CA THR A 20 -6.15 -16.98 -32.30
C THR A 20 -5.33 -15.85 -31.64
N PRO A 21 -4.49 -15.11 -32.40
CA PRO A 21 -3.75 -13.97 -31.86
C PRO A 21 -4.63 -12.91 -31.17
N GLU A 22 -5.83 -12.68 -31.69
CA GLU A 22 -6.83 -11.76 -31.11
C GLU A 22 -7.32 -12.26 -29.75
N ASN A 23 -7.77 -13.51 -29.67
CA ASN A 23 -8.25 -14.08 -28.40
C ASN A 23 -7.12 -14.23 -27.36
N LYS A 24 -5.88 -14.46 -27.80
CA LYS A 24 -4.70 -14.43 -26.91
C LYS A 24 -4.53 -13.06 -26.27
N ARG A 25 -4.69 -11.99 -27.05
CA ARG A 25 -4.62 -10.62 -26.54
C ARG A 25 -5.74 -10.34 -25.54
N GLU A 26 -6.98 -10.74 -25.83
CA GLU A 26 -8.10 -10.58 -24.91
C GLU A 26 -7.86 -11.30 -23.57
N VAL A 27 -7.37 -12.54 -23.61
CA VAL A 27 -7.03 -13.29 -22.40
C VAL A 27 -5.93 -12.59 -21.61
N LEU A 28 -4.88 -12.08 -22.26
CA LEU A 28 -3.82 -11.34 -21.59
C LEU A 28 -4.34 -10.03 -20.96
N ASP A 29 -5.22 -9.31 -21.65
CA ASP A 29 -5.83 -8.08 -21.13
C ASP A 29 -6.75 -8.37 -19.94
N TYR A 30 -7.50 -9.48 -19.99
CA TYR A 30 -8.30 -9.94 -18.86
C TYR A 30 -7.42 -10.36 -17.67
N LEU A 31 -6.32 -11.09 -17.90
CA LEU A 31 -5.39 -11.47 -16.84
C LEU A 31 -4.78 -10.24 -16.17
N LYS A 32 -4.37 -9.23 -16.94
CA LYS A 32 -3.91 -7.93 -16.40
C LYS A 32 -5.00 -7.24 -15.59
N TYR A 33 -6.24 -7.25 -16.05
CA TYR A 33 -7.34 -6.67 -15.29
C TYR A 33 -7.56 -7.36 -13.94
N VAL A 34 -7.60 -8.70 -13.93
CA VAL A 34 -7.81 -9.50 -12.73
C VAL A 34 -6.65 -9.35 -11.75
N SER A 35 -5.41 -9.47 -12.22
CA SER A 35 -4.23 -9.28 -11.37
C SER A 35 -4.15 -7.85 -10.82
N GLY A 36 -4.65 -6.85 -11.56
CA GLY A 36 -4.66 -5.45 -11.11
C GLY A 36 -5.71 -5.21 -10.03
N LYS A 37 -6.85 -5.89 -10.14
CA LYS A 37 -7.85 -5.94 -9.07
C LYS A 37 -7.29 -6.62 -7.82
N GLN A 38 -6.57 -7.74 -7.98
CA GLN A 38 -5.95 -8.44 -6.86
C GLN A 38 -4.87 -7.57 -6.18
N TYR A 39 -3.99 -6.95 -6.98
CA TYR A 39 -2.97 -6.04 -6.49
C TYR A 39 -3.56 -4.93 -5.61
N ARG A 40 -4.60 -4.23 -6.08
CA ARG A 40 -5.31 -3.21 -5.28
C ARG A 40 -5.86 -3.77 -3.96
N SER A 41 -6.42 -4.97 -4.00
CA SER A 41 -6.93 -5.64 -2.81
C SER A 41 -5.80 -6.01 -1.83
N GLU A 42 -4.62 -6.37 -2.32
CA GLU A 42 -3.45 -6.67 -1.50
C GLU A 42 -2.85 -5.39 -0.90
N ILE A 43 -2.72 -4.30 -1.66
CA ILE A 43 -2.34 -2.99 -1.12
C ILE A 43 -3.28 -2.56 0.00
N TYR A 44 -4.59 -2.71 -0.22
CA TYR A 44 -5.59 -2.38 0.79
C TYR A 44 -5.39 -3.21 2.07
N SER A 45 -5.29 -4.53 1.95
CA SER A 45 -5.25 -5.42 3.12
C SER A 45 -3.89 -5.45 3.83
N GLN A 46 -2.79 -5.40 3.10
CA GLN A 46 -1.43 -5.56 3.63
C GLN A 46 -0.80 -4.24 4.06
N VAL A 47 -1.14 -3.14 3.38
CA VAL A 47 -0.53 -1.82 3.62
C VAL A 47 -1.51 -0.90 4.35
N LEU A 48 -2.65 -0.58 3.75
CA LEU A 48 -3.56 0.47 4.24
C LEU A 48 -4.34 0.05 5.48
N ASN A 49 -4.88 -1.18 5.48
CA ASN A 49 -5.64 -1.74 6.59
C ASN A 49 -4.75 -2.57 7.53
N ASN A 50 -3.45 -2.27 7.58
CA ASN A 50 -2.52 -2.96 8.45
C ASN A 50 -2.69 -2.51 9.91
N PRO A 51 -3.12 -3.38 10.83
CA PRO A 51 -3.37 -2.99 12.22
C PRO A 51 -2.11 -2.51 12.94
N LEU A 52 -0.94 -3.04 12.60
CA LEU A 52 0.33 -2.65 13.23
C LEU A 52 0.72 -1.22 12.85
N LEU A 53 0.50 -0.84 11.59
CA LEU A 53 0.72 0.53 11.12
C LEU A 53 -0.22 1.50 11.83
N HIS A 54 -1.52 1.23 11.81
CA HIS A 54 -2.52 2.09 12.44
C HIS A 54 -2.26 2.23 13.94
N ASN A 55 -2.08 1.11 14.65
CA ASN A 55 -1.80 1.14 16.09
C ASN A 55 -0.47 1.82 16.41
N GLY A 56 0.51 1.68 15.53
CA GLY A 56 1.81 2.34 15.62
C GLY A 56 1.70 3.86 15.51
N LEU A 57 0.92 4.36 14.55
CA LEU A 57 0.63 5.79 14.41
C LEU A 57 -0.14 6.34 15.63
N MET A 58 -1.17 5.62 16.09
CA MET A 58 -1.90 5.99 17.31
C MET A 58 -1.01 5.95 18.57
N GLN A 59 0.00 5.08 18.60
CA GLN A 59 0.99 5.08 19.68
C GLN A 59 1.89 6.30 19.60
N ALA A 60 2.41 6.65 18.42
CA ALA A 60 3.23 7.84 18.21
C ALA A 60 2.47 9.13 18.58
N LEU A 61 1.17 9.20 18.27
CA LEU A 61 0.31 10.32 18.68
C LEU A 61 0.26 10.45 20.20
N ARG A 62 -0.03 9.35 20.91
CA ARG A 62 -0.06 9.33 22.39
C ARG A 62 1.30 9.65 23.02
N MET A 63 2.40 9.33 22.34
CA MET A 63 3.75 9.74 22.79
C MET A 63 3.95 11.25 22.69
N CYS A 64 3.32 11.93 21.72
CA CYS A 64 3.37 13.39 21.60
C CYS A 64 2.55 14.09 22.69
N GLU A 65 1.43 13.50 23.11
CA GLU A 65 0.58 14.04 24.19
C GLU A 65 1.22 13.92 25.58
N ARG A 66 2.16 12.99 25.74
CA ARG A 66 2.86 12.71 26.98
C ARG A 66 4.03 13.67 27.18
N GLU A 67 4.03 14.42 28.27
CA GLU A 67 5.08 15.40 28.59
C GLU A 67 6.46 14.74 28.78
N ASP A 68 6.50 13.56 29.40
CA ASP A 68 7.69 12.81 29.77
C ASP A 68 8.41 12.13 28.59
N THR A 69 7.75 11.94 27.45
CA THR A 69 8.35 11.22 26.32
C THR A 69 9.38 12.09 25.58
N GLY A 70 10.60 11.60 25.39
CA GLY A 70 11.64 12.32 24.66
C GLY A 70 11.32 12.49 23.16
N LEU A 71 11.74 13.62 22.57
CA LEU A 71 11.58 13.85 21.12
C LEU A 71 12.31 12.80 20.27
N GLU A 72 13.46 12.31 20.73
CA GLU A 72 14.23 11.28 20.07
C GLU A 72 13.48 9.94 20.00
N GLU A 73 12.74 9.59 21.05
CA GLU A 73 11.92 8.37 21.10
C GLU A 73 10.75 8.46 20.11
N ILE A 74 10.10 9.63 20.03
CA ILE A 74 9.03 9.91 19.06
C ILE A 74 9.58 9.79 17.64
N ASN A 75 10.72 10.43 17.37
CA ASN A 75 11.37 10.39 16.06
C ASN A 75 11.77 8.96 15.65
N HIS A 76 12.33 8.19 16.58
CA HIS A 76 12.69 6.80 16.34
C HIS A 76 11.44 5.98 15.99
N LYS A 77 10.34 6.18 16.72
CA LYS A 77 9.06 5.52 16.44
C LYS A 77 8.53 5.88 15.04
N ILE A 78 8.51 7.15 14.68
CA ILE A 78 8.06 7.62 13.35
C ILE A 78 8.93 6.99 12.25
N SER A 79 10.25 6.96 12.43
CA SER A 79 11.19 6.37 11.48
C SER A 79 10.95 4.86 11.29
N GLN A 80 10.68 4.13 12.37
CA GLN A 80 10.29 2.72 12.30
C GLN A 80 8.99 2.51 11.53
N LEU A 81 7.98 3.37 11.74
CA LEU A 81 6.71 3.29 11.04
C LEU A 81 6.86 3.59 9.55
N LYS A 82 7.68 4.59 9.19
CA LYS A 82 8.04 4.92 7.81
C LYS A 82 8.67 3.71 7.13
N TYR A 83 9.69 3.13 7.75
CA TYR A 83 10.37 1.94 7.22
C TYR A 83 9.41 0.76 7.04
N MET A 84 8.60 0.46 8.06
CA MET A 84 7.61 -0.62 7.99
C MET A 84 6.61 -0.41 6.84
N TYR A 85 6.10 0.82 6.69
CA TYR A 85 5.18 1.16 5.62
C TYR A 85 5.78 0.89 4.23
N TYR A 86 6.98 1.44 3.96
CA TYR A 86 7.62 1.29 2.65
C TYR A 86 8.01 -0.15 2.37
N ASN A 87 8.43 -0.91 3.37
CA ASN A 87 8.70 -2.34 3.21
C ASN A 87 7.44 -3.15 2.87
N LEU A 88 6.30 -2.85 3.50
CA LEU A 88 5.03 -3.49 3.17
C LEU A 88 4.64 -3.17 1.73
N LEU A 89 4.75 -1.91 1.34
CA LEU A 89 4.43 -1.44 -0.01
C LEU A 89 5.34 -2.08 -1.06
N GLU A 90 6.66 -2.07 -0.85
CA GLU A 90 7.64 -2.68 -1.74
C GLU A 90 7.40 -4.18 -1.88
N LYS A 91 7.19 -4.90 -0.78
CA LYS A 91 6.89 -6.33 -0.81
C LYS A 91 5.63 -6.64 -1.62
N THR A 92 4.60 -5.80 -1.51
CA THR A 92 3.40 -5.95 -2.33
C THR A 92 3.71 -5.63 -3.79
N ASN A 93 4.46 -4.58 -4.10
CA ASN A 93 4.80 -4.20 -5.48
C ASN A 93 5.65 -5.26 -6.20
N ASN A 94 6.69 -5.78 -5.54
CA ASN A 94 7.63 -6.75 -6.13
C ASN A 94 6.93 -8.06 -6.56
N LYS A 95 5.79 -8.40 -5.94
CA LYS A 95 4.98 -9.55 -6.34
C LYS A 95 4.33 -9.38 -7.72
N TYR A 96 4.17 -8.14 -8.17
CA TYR A 96 3.42 -7.76 -9.38
C TYR A 96 4.26 -6.98 -10.40
N GLU A 97 5.55 -6.75 -10.13
CA GLU A 97 6.48 -5.91 -10.91
C GLU A 97 6.55 -6.32 -12.39
N GLU A 98 6.54 -7.62 -12.69
CA GLU A 98 6.56 -8.11 -14.08
C GLU A 98 5.20 -7.99 -14.80
N SER A 99 4.11 -7.79 -14.06
CA SER A 99 2.75 -7.77 -14.58
C SER A 99 2.15 -6.36 -14.71
N PHE A 100 2.72 -5.35 -14.06
CA PHE A 100 2.18 -3.99 -13.99
C PHE A 100 3.26 -2.95 -14.23
N GLN A 101 3.14 -2.19 -15.31
CA GLN A 101 4.02 -1.04 -15.54
C GLN A 101 3.48 0.26 -14.94
N GLU A 102 2.17 0.46 -14.80
CA GLU A 102 1.64 1.72 -14.24
C GLU A 102 0.27 1.50 -13.59
N SER A 103 0.17 1.69 -12.27
CA SER A 103 -1.10 1.69 -11.53
C SER A 103 -1.24 3.00 -10.77
N ARG A 104 -2.26 3.82 -11.09
CA ARG A 104 -2.58 5.07 -10.38
C ARG A 104 -2.83 4.91 -8.87
N VAL A 105 -3.11 3.70 -8.40
CA VAL A 105 -3.29 3.42 -6.96
C VAL A 105 -1.95 3.48 -6.23
N ASP A 106 -0.84 3.17 -6.91
CA ASP A 106 0.50 3.31 -6.36
C ASP A 106 0.78 4.77 -6.03
N ASP A 107 0.49 5.67 -6.97
CA ASP A 107 0.84 7.07 -6.85
C ASP A 107 0.11 7.70 -5.66
N LEU A 108 -1.20 7.48 -5.54
CA LEU A 108 -1.97 8.03 -4.41
C LEU A 108 -1.48 7.51 -3.05
N VAL A 109 -1.18 6.22 -2.97
CA VAL A 109 -0.74 5.56 -1.73
C VAL A 109 0.68 6.02 -1.36
N LYS A 110 1.58 6.09 -2.34
CA LYS A 110 2.94 6.62 -2.20
C LYS A 110 2.94 8.10 -1.80
N ASP A 111 2.15 8.93 -2.49
CA ASP A 111 2.07 10.37 -2.24
C ASP A 111 1.57 10.65 -0.82
N TRP A 112 0.49 9.98 -0.39
CA TRP A 112 -0.01 10.12 0.97
C TRP A 112 1.06 9.81 2.01
N ALA A 113 1.81 8.72 1.83
CA ALA A 113 2.86 8.33 2.77
C ALA A 113 4.06 9.26 2.73
N CYS A 114 4.49 9.66 1.52
CA CYS A 114 5.60 10.58 1.33
C CYS A 114 5.31 11.89 2.07
N ILE A 115 4.19 12.53 1.74
CA ILE A 115 3.77 13.79 2.34
C ILE A 115 3.54 13.63 3.86
N GLY A 116 2.81 12.59 4.28
CA GLY A 116 2.47 12.39 5.69
C GLY A 116 3.71 12.18 6.56
N PHE A 117 4.63 11.31 6.15
CA PHE A 117 5.85 11.08 6.92
C PHE A 117 6.81 12.27 6.86
N GLU A 118 6.90 12.98 5.74
CA GLU A 118 7.73 14.20 5.63
C GLU A 118 7.22 15.30 6.56
N ASN A 119 5.92 15.59 6.55
CA ASN A 119 5.32 16.59 7.44
C ASN A 119 5.56 16.27 8.92
N VAL A 120 5.37 15.01 9.32
CA VAL A 120 5.59 14.57 10.70
C VAL A 120 7.08 14.69 11.07
N LEU A 121 8.00 14.32 10.16
CA LEU A 121 9.45 14.46 10.41
C LEU A 121 9.88 15.93 10.46
N ASP A 122 9.32 16.81 9.63
CA ASP A 122 9.56 18.25 9.69
C ASP A 122 9.04 18.84 11.01
N ALA A 123 7.88 18.37 11.48
CA ALA A 123 7.36 18.71 12.80
C ALA A 123 8.33 18.30 13.93
N VAL A 124 8.97 17.13 13.82
CA VAL A 124 10.03 16.71 14.75
C VAL A 124 11.17 17.73 14.81
N HIS A 125 11.63 18.23 13.66
CA HIS A 125 12.68 19.26 13.59
C HIS A 125 12.27 20.58 14.25
N SER A 126 10.98 20.91 14.22
CA SER A 126 10.42 22.10 14.88
C SER A 126 10.40 21.99 16.42
N ARG A 127 10.70 20.80 16.99
CA ARG A 127 10.73 20.49 18.43
C ARG A 127 9.42 20.78 19.18
N ARG A 128 8.31 20.87 18.45
CA ARG A 128 6.98 21.18 18.98
C ARG A 128 6.08 19.96 18.93
N LYS A 129 5.83 19.35 20.10
CA LYS A 129 5.00 18.14 20.24
C LYS A 129 3.55 18.37 19.82
N ASP A 130 3.03 19.58 20.01
CA ASP A 130 1.70 20.02 19.54
C ASP A 130 1.59 19.95 18.01
N VAL A 131 2.65 20.37 17.31
CA VAL A 131 2.70 20.28 15.84
C VAL A 131 2.80 18.82 15.41
N MET A 132 3.66 18.02 16.05
CA MET A 132 3.79 16.59 15.74
C MET A 132 2.47 15.84 15.91
N ALA A 133 1.75 16.11 17.01
CA ALA A 133 0.45 15.50 17.27
C ALA A 133 -0.55 15.82 16.16
N ARG A 134 -0.65 17.08 15.75
CA ARG A 134 -1.53 17.51 14.65
C ARG A 134 -1.18 16.84 13.32
N GLU A 135 0.10 16.80 12.94
CA GLU A 135 0.51 16.13 11.69
C GLU A 135 0.22 14.62 11.73
N LEU A 136 0.39 13.99 12.91
CA LEU A 136 0.03 12.58 13.11
C LEU A 136 -1.48 12.34 13.01
N GLU A 137 -2.31 13.22 13.58
CA GLU A 137 -3.76 13.18 13.43
C GLU A 137 -4.18 13.28 11.96
N GLU A 138 -3.63 14.26 11.23
CA GLU A 138 -3.88 14.43 9.80
C GLU A 138 -3.47 13.18 9.00
N MET A 139 -2.31 12.60 9.33
CA MET A 139 -1.84 11.37 8.70
C MET A 139 -2.77 10.18 8.98
N ILE A 140 -3.20 9.98 10.23
CA ILE A 140 -4.13 8.93 10.64
C ILE A 140 -5.49 9.11 9.93
N GLU A 141 -6.02 10.32 9.89
CA GLU A 141 -7.24 10.61 9.14
C GLU A 141 -7.09 10.31 7.65
N GLY A 142 -5.93 10.67 7.07
CA GLY A 142 -5.59 10.36 5.68
C GLY A 142 -5.63 8.85 5.42
N LEU A 143 -5.02 8.05 6.30
CA LEU A 143 -5.04 6.59 6.23
C LEU A 143 -6.48 6.05 6.27
N ILE A 144 -7.31 6.58 7.19
CA ILE A 144 -8.72 6.19 7.31
C ILE A 144 -9.52 6.59 6.06
N LYS A 145 -9.23 7.75 5.46
CA LYS A 145 -9.88 8.19 4.21
C LYS A 145 -9.48 7.29 3.04
N LEU A 146 -8.23 6.83 2.97
CA LEU A 146 -7.76 5.87 1.99
C LEU A 146 -8.44 4.52 2.14
N THR A 147 -8.62 4.02 3.37
CA THR A 147 -9.34 2.76 3.59
C THR A 147 -10.85 2.88 3.31
N LYS A 148 -11.47 4.04 3.55
CA LYS A 148 -12.90 4.24 3.27
C LYS A 148 -13.22 4.50 1.80
N LYS A 149 -12.31 5.09 1.02
CA LYS A 149 -12.56 5.47 -0.39
C LYS A 149 -12.74 4.25 -1.31
N ASP A 150 -12.20 3.08 -0.98
CA ASP A 150 -12.33 1.87 -1.81
C ASP A 150 -13.44 0.91 -1.39
N GLY A 151 -14.14 1.15 -0.27
CA GLY A 151 -15.29 0.35 0.14
C GLY A 151 -16.60 0.63 -0.63
N LYS A 152 -16.67 1.74 -1.40
CA LYS A 152 -17.92 2.22 -2.02
C LYS A 152 -17.82 2.73 -3.46
N ARG A 153 -16.67 2.67 -4.13
CA ARG A 153 -16.68 2.68 -5.59
C ARG A 153 -16.93 1.25 -6.06
N ARG A 154 -18.22 0.94 -6.15
CA ARG A 154 -18.75 -0.10 -7.04
C ARG A 154 -17.93 -0.05 -8.34
N ILE A 155 -17.03 -1.01 -8.54
CA ILE A 155 -16.67 -1.42 -9.89
C ILE A 155 -17.81 -2.34 -10.33
N ILE A 156 -18.97 -1.71 -10.55
CA ILE A 156 -19.97 -2.15 -11.51
C ILE A 156 -19.89 -1.07 -12.59
N ALA A 157 -19.36 -1.42 -13.75
CA ALA A 157 -19.98 -1.14 -15.02
C ALA A 157 -19.14 -1.74 -16.15
N VAL A 158 -19.72 -2.81 -16.72
CA VAL A 158 -19.65 -3.30 -18.11
C VAL A 158 -18.30 -3.83 -18.60
#